data_AF-A0A8H7U2C3-F1
#
_entry.id   AF-A0A8H7U2C3-F1
#
_cell.length_a   1.000
_cell.length_b   1.000
_cell.length_c   1.000
_cell.angle_alpha   90.00
_cell.angle_beta   90.00
_cell.angle_gamma   90.00
#
_symmetry.space_group_name_H-M   'P 1'
#
loop_
_entity.id
_entity.type
_entity.pdbx_description
1 polymer ?
#
loop_
_entity_poly.entity_id
_entity_poly.type
_entity_poly.pdbx_seq_one_letter_code
_entity_poly.pdbx_strand_id
1 'polypeptide(L)'
;MSEPLSPSQASASAIESPLRTRTNVLVTVGSTRFDALVQAVLSEPVLAALRARGYSRLTVQCGNSEFDANGFEQQEDGLVQTTENGIGIVVWKFRPSLEEEYEKADLVISHAGSGTILDVLRLPRPLIVVPNPTLLDNHQQELADALGLLGHLRPSTVSELPQAIETLRDSKLVPFPPFNGSRFRELLDEEMGYVDSDG
;
A
#
# COMPACT_ATOMS: atom_id res chain seq x y z
N MET A 1 22.72 35.00 43.35
CA MET A 1 22.94 33.57 43.63
C MET A 1 21.57 32.93 43.82
N SER A 2 21.38 31.80 43.15
CA SER A 2 20.24 30.86 43.24
C SER A 2 19.03 31.15 42.34
N GLU A 3 19.14 30.64 41.11
CA GLU A 3 18.12 29.82 40.43
C GLU A 3 17.70 28.61 41.33
N PRO A 4 16.64 27.82 41.01
CA PRO A 4 15.86 27.81 39.76
C PRO A 4 14.33 27.71 39.90
N LEU A 5 13.66 28.05 38.79
CA LEU A 5 12.28 27.67 38.45
C LEU A 5 12.26 26.27 37.82
N SER A 6 11.45 25.36 38.36
CA SER A 6 10.75 24.23 37.70
C SER A 6 10.22 23.22 38.73
N PRO A 7 9.28 22.29 38.43
CA PRO A 7 8.59 22.05 37.15
C PRO A 7 7.05 21.84 37.27
N SER A 8 6.39 21.75 36.11
CA SER A 8 5.33 20.77 35.79
C SER A 8 4.10 20.67 36.72
N GLN A 9 3.01 21.29 36.28
CA GLN A 9 1.67 20.70 36.40
C GLN A 9 1.13 20.52 34.99
N ALA A 10 1.37 19.32 34.47
CA ALA A 10 0.76 18.77 33.29
C ALA A 10 -0.76 18.72 33.46
N SER A 11 -1.48 19.67 32.87
CA SER A 11 -2.88 19.48 32.55
C SER A 11 -2.95 18.68 31.25
N ALA A 12 -2.88 17.36 31.42
CA ALA A 12 -3.24 16.39 30.40
C ALA A 12 -4.74 16.55 30.08
N SER A 13 -5.07 17.49 29.20
CA SER A 13 -6.35 17.50 28.50
C SER A 13 -6.25 16.47 27.38
N ALA A 14 -6.30 15.20 27.76
CA ALA A 14 -6.61 14.11 26.85
C ALA A 14 -8.10 14.24 26.51
N ILE A 15 -8.39 15.12 25.56
CA ILE A 15 -9.68 15.11 24.86
C ILE A 15 -9.71 13.78 24.13
N GLU A 16 -10.56 12.89 24.62
CA GLU A 16 -10.97 11.64 24.00
C GLU A 16 -11.13 11.84 22.49
N SER A 17 -10.14 11.40 21.73
CA SER A 17 -10.29 11.21 20.30
C SER A 17 -11.10 9.93 20.13
N PRO A 18 -12.23 9.95 19.40
CA PRO A 18 -13.02 8.74 19.19
C PRO A 18 -12.10 7.70 18.56
N LEU A 19 -12.12 6.48 19.09
CA LEU A 19 -11.53 5.25 18.55
C LEU A 19 -10.89 5.46 17.16
N ARG A 20 -9.57 5.62 17.08
CA ARG A 20 -8.88 5.55 15.77
C ARG A 20 -8.87 4.10 15.31
N THR A 21 -10.02 3.56 14.97
CA THR A 21 -10.14 2.41 14.07
C THR A 21 -10.11 2.96 12.65
N ARG A 22 -9.03 3.64 12.30
CA ARG A 22 -8.74 3.89 10.88
C ARG A 22 -7.89 2.71 10.48
N THR A 23 -8.49 1.85 9.69
CA THR A 23 -7.93 0.62 9.15
C THR A 23 -7.98 0.81 7.65
N ASN A 24 -7.04 1.63 7.16
CA ASN A 24 -6.98 2.03 5.76
C ASN A 24 -6.01 1.10 5.02
N VAL A 25 -6.44 0.59 3.88
CA VAL A 25 -5.59 -0.18 2.97
C VAL A 25 -5.33 0.64 1.73
N LEU A 26 -4.07 0.81 1.38
CA LEU A 26 -3.66 1.43 0.13
C LEU A 26 -3.23 0.33 -0.83
N VAL A 27 -3.76 0.35 -2.04
CA VAL A 27 -3.37 -0.52 -3.13
C VAL A 27 -2.83 0.34 -4.26
N THR A 28 -1.68 0.01 -4.83
CA THR A 28 -1.15 0.74 -5.98
C THR A 28 -0.49 -0.18 -7.02
N VAL A 29 -0.90 -0.01 -8.27
CA VAL A 29 -0.26 -0.64 -9.44
C VAL A 29 0.74 0.30 -10.13
N GLY A 30 1.05 1.44 -9.51
CA GLY A 30 1.99 2.42 -10.07
C GLY A 30 1.54 2.97 -11.41
N SER A 31 2.50 3.21 -12.30
CA SER A 31 2.26 3.61 -13.71
C SER A 31 2.00 2.40 -14.63
N THR A 32 2.12 1.17 -14.12
CA THR A 32 1.87 -0.03 -14.92
C THR A 32 0.39 -0.30 -15.11
N ARG A 33 0.06 -1.03 -16.19
CA ARG A 33 -1.26 -1.62 -16.39
C ARG A 33 -1.29 -3.00 -15.72
N PHE A 34 -2.15 -3.16 -14.72
CA PHE A 34 -2.37 -4.43 -14.04
C PHE A 34 -3.85 -4.63 -13.67
N ASP A 35 -4.65 -4.81 -14.72
CA ASP A 35 -6.12 -4.99 -14.64
C ASP A 35 -6.50 -6.12 -13.67
N ALA A 36 -5.78 -7.25 -13.72
CA ALA A 36 -6.05 -8.41 -12.88
C ALA A 36 -5.89 -8.11 -11.38
N LEU A 37 -4.91 -7.30 -10.98
CA LEU A 37 -4.75 -6.93 -9.57
C LEU A 37 -5.88 -6.01 -9.12
N VAL A 38 -6.21 -5.00 -9.91
CA VAL A 38 -7.29 -4.06 -9.60
C VAL A 38 -8.62 -4.81 -9.46
N GLN A 39 -8.93 -5.70 -10.41
CA GLN A 39 -10.16 -6.48 -10.38
C GLN A 39 -10.20 -7.47 -9.19
N ALA A 40 -9.08 -8.11 -8.86
CA ALA A 40 -8.99 -8.99 -7.70
C ALA A 40 -9.15 -8.24 -6.38
N VAL A 41 -8.57 -7.05 -6.26
CA VAL A 41 -8.67 -6.22 -5.06
C VAL A 41 -10.11 -5.74 -4.82
N LEU A 42 -10.85 -5.50 -5.90
CA LEU A 42 -12.27 -5.15 -5.88
C LEU A 42 -13.20 -6.37 -5.74
N SER A 43 -12.66 -7.58 -5.77
CA SER A 43 -13.47 -8.80 -5.69
C SER A 43 -13.94 -9.09 -4.25
N GLU A 44 -15.11 -9.72 -4.14
CA GLU A 44 -15.69 -10.12 -2.85
C GLU A 44 -14.73 -10.87 -1.91
N PRO A 45 -13.91 -11.86 -2.34
CA PRO A 45 -13.01 -12.56 -1.42
C PRO A 45 -11.97 -11.63 -0.77
N VAL A 46 -11.44 -10.66 -1.50
CA VAL A 46 -10.49 -9.68 -0.93
C VAL A 46 -11.19 -8.72 0.00
N LEU A 47 -12.35 -8.19 -0.40
CA LEU A 47 -13.16 -7.32 0.45
C LEU A 47 -13.61 -8.04 1.75
N ALA A 48 -13.91 -9.33 1.66
CA ALA A 48 -14.24 -10.16 2.82
C ALA A 48 -13.05 -10.37 3.75
N ALA A 49 -11.86 -10.66 3.20
CA ALA A 49 -10.62 -10.76 3.98
C ALA A 49 -10.27 -9.44 4.67
N LEU A 50 -10.43 -8.32 3.96
CA LEU A 50 -10.24 -6.99 4.51
C LEU A 50 -11.22 -6.72 5.67
N ARG A 51 -12.49 -7.07 5.50
CA ARG A 51 -13.50 -6.96 6.55
C ARG A 51 -13.18 -7.83 7.76
N ALA A 52 -12.72 -9.06 7.55
CA ALA A 52 -12.37 -10.00 8.62
C ALA A 52 -11.25 -9.44 9.50
N ARG A 53 -10.35 -8.64 8.91
CA ARG A 53 -9.30 -7.90 9.61
C ARG A 53 -9.77 -6.57 10.22
N GLY A 54 -11.00 -6.14 9.94
CA GLY A 54 -11.58 -4.89 10.43
C GLY A 54 -11.22 -3.67 9.58
N TYR A 55 -10.77 -3.85 8.35
CA TYR A 55 -10.54 -2.73 7.41
C TYR A 55 -11.86 -2.11 6.95
N SER A 56 -11.89 -0.78 6.95
CA SER A 56 -13.09 0.03 6.67
C SER A 56 -12.95 0.90 5.42
N ARG A 57 -11.72 1.12 4.97
CA ARG A 57 -11.42 1.93 3.80
C ARG A 57 -10.35 1.27 2.93
N LEU A 58 -10.64 1.19 1.64
CA LEU A 58 -9.75 0.67 0.61
C LEU A 58 -9.49 1.76 -0.41
N THR A 59 -8.27 2.27 -0.46
CA THR A 59 -7.82 3.20 -1.49
C THR A 59 -7.06 2.41 -2.54
N VAL A 60 -7.46 2.46 -3.80
CA VAL A 60 -6.79 1.79 -4.92
C VAL A 60 -6.29 2.87 -5.87
N GLN A 61 -5.03 2.80 -6.28
CA GLN A 61 -4.49 3.56 -7.38
C GLN A 61 -4.33 2.59 -8.55
N CYS A 62 -5.15 2.74 -9.57
CA CYS A 62 -5.19 1.84 -10.72
C CYS A 62 -4.28 2.27 -11.88
N GLY A 63 -3.72 3.49 -11.86
CA GLY A 63 -2.84 3.96 -12.94
C GLY A 63 -3.58 3.97 -14.28
N ASN A 64 -2.97 3.33 -15.28
CA ASN A 64 -3.52 3.10 -16.62
C ASN A 64 -4.34 1.80 -16.72
N SER A 65 -4.66 1.16 -15.60
CA SER A 65 -5.43 -0.08 -15.59
C SER A 65 -6.91 0.16 -15.83
N GLU A 66 -7.52 -0.73 -16.60
CA GLU A 66 -8.95 -0.74 -16.85
C GLU A 66 -9.62 -1.72 -15.88
N PHE A 67 -10.77 -1.31 -15.33
CA PHE A 67 -11.59 -2.14 -14.47
C PHE A 67 -13.06 -1.79 -14.63
N ASP A 68 -13.94 -2.70 -14.24
CA ASP A 68 -15.38 -2.47 -14.22
C ASP A 68 -15.72 -1.42 -13.14
N ALA A 69 -15.79 -0.15 -13.54
CA ALA A 69 -16.25 0.95 -12.68
C ALA A 69 -17.78 0.93 -12.45
N ASN A 70 -18.45 -0.18 -12.72
CA ASN A 70 -19.90 -0.30 -12.59
C ASN A 70 -20.29 -0.23 -11.11
N GLY A 71 -21.11 0.76 -10.75
CA GLY A 71 -21.48 1.03 -9.36
C GLY A 71 -20.49 1.91 -8.58
N PHE A 72 -19.46 2.46 -9.24
CA PHE A 72 -18.64 3.53 -8.69
C PHE A 72 -19.22 4.89 -9.11
N GLU A 73 -19.29 5.80 -8.15
CA GLU A 73 -19.64 7.19 -8.38
C GLU A 73 -18.38 7.96 -8.78
N GLN A 74 -18.49 8.73 -9.87
CA GLN A 74 -17.41 9.59 -10.33
C GLN A 74 -17.28 10.80 -9.39
N GLN A 75 -16.12 10.94 -8.77
CA GLN A 75 -15.71 12.07 -7.96
C GLN A 75 -14.55 12.81 -8.68
N GLU A 76 -14.30 14.06 -8.32
CA GLU A 76 -13.44 15.02 -9.04
C GLU A 76 -12.18 14.42 -9.70
N ASP A 77 -11.43 13.58 -8.99
CA ASP A 77 -10.20 12.93 -9.49
C ASP A 77 -10.21 11.39 -9.37
N GLY A 78 -11.35 10.78 -9.00
CA GLY A 78 -11.42 9.35 -8.68
C GLY A 78 -12.81 8.76 -8.77
N LEU A 79 -12.90 7.47 -8.47
CA LEU A 79 -14.11 6.67 -8.45
C LEU A 79 -14.35 6.21 -7.01
N VAL A 80 -15.48 6.54 -6.42
CA VAL A 80 -15.81 6.16 -5.05
C VAL A 80 -16.94 5.16 -5.08
N GLN A 81 -16.84 4.11 -4.29
CA GLN A 81 -17.92 3.17 -4.08
C GLN A 81 -18.00 2.84 -2.61
N THR A 82 -19.18 2.96 -2.04
CA THR A 82 -19.44 2.40 -0.70
C THR A 82 -20.18 1.10 -0.89
N THR A 83 -19.53 0.00 -0.51
CA THR A 83 -20.18 -1.32 -0.54
C THR A 83 -21.28 -1.36 0.51
N GLU A 84 -22.35 -2.13 0.27
CA GLU A 84 -23.43 -2.36 1.26
C GLU A 84 -22.89 -2.89 2.60
N ASN A 85 -21.70 -3.49 2.57
CA ASN A 85 -21.01 -4.04 3.72
C ASN A 85 -20.24 -2.99 4.55
N GLY A 86 -20.36 -1.69 4.22
CA GLY A 86 -19.77 -0.59 4.98
C GLY A 86 -18.29 -0.31 4.70
N ILE A 87 -17.69 -0.94 3.68
CA ILE A 87 -16.33 -0.62 3.23
C ILE A 87 -16.40 0.48 2.19
N GLY A 88 -15.71 1.58 2.45
CA GLY A 88 -15.52 2.67 1.49
C GLY A 88 -14.34 2.38 0.58
N ILE A 89 -14.62 2.14 -0.69
CA ILE A 89 -13.64 1.92 -1.75
C ILE A 89 -13.44 3.23 -2.49
N VAL A 90 -12.19 3.62 -2.70
CA VAL A 90 -11.83 4.80 -3.47
C VAL A 90 -10.76 4.41 -4.47
N VAL A 91 -11.06 4.52 -5.75
CA VAL A 91 -10.15 4.21 -6.84
C VAL A 91 -9.69 5.50 -7.53
N TRP A 92 -8.39 5.73 -7.58
CA TRP A 92 -7.78 6.89 -8.23
C TRP A 92 -7.03 6.42 -9.48
N LYS A 93 -7.12 7.17 -10.57
CA LYS A 93 -6.30 6.90 -11.76
C LYS A 93 -4.84 7.25 -11.49
N PHE A 94 -4.57 8.49 -11.10
CA PHE A 94 -3.22 8.94 -10.79
C PHE A 94 -3.26 9.87 -9.60
N ARG A 95 -2.29 9.72 -8.68
CA ARG A 95 -2.14 10.61 -7.54
C ARG A 95 -0.66 11.03 -7.44
N PRO A 96 -0.35 12.33 -7.49
CA PRO A 96 1.02 12.81 -7.48
C PRO A 96 1.72 12.62 -6.12
N SER A 97 0.95 12.59 -5.02
CA SER A 97 1.46 12.35 -3.67
C SER A 97 0.77 11.16 -3.01
N LEU A 98 1.52 10.07 -2.84
CA LEU A 98 1.10 8.89 -2.07
C LEU A 98 1.63 8.91 -0.63
N GLU A 99 2.57 9.79 -0.30
CA GLU A 99 3.16 9.91 1.05
C GLU A 99 2.11 10.01 2.15
N GLU A 100 1.14 10.91 2.00
CA GLU A 100 0.06 11.06 2.97
C GLU A 100 -0.81 9.81 3.10
N GLU A 101 -0.98 9.05 2.02
CA GLU A 101 -1.76 7.82 2.04
C GLU A 101 -0.97 6.70 2.67
N TYR A 102 0.34 6.60 2.41
CA TYR A 102 1.21 5.66 3.10
C TYR A 102 1.28 5.94 4.61
N GLU A 103 1.24 7.20 5.03
CA GLU A 103 1.18 7.57 6.45
C GLU A 103 -0.15 7.17 7.11
N LYS A 104 -1.25 7.28 6.36
CA LYS A 104 -2.61 6.92 6.82
C LYS A 104 -2.91 5.42 6.65
N ALA A 105 -2.15 4.71 5.81
CA ALA A 105 -2.36 3.31 5.50
C ALA A 105 -1.76 2.41 6.58
N ASP A 106 -2.58 1.50 7.07
CA ASP A 106 -2.17 0.43 7.97
C ASP A 106 -1.64 -0.76 7.18
N LEU A 107 -2.05 -0.90 5.92
CA LEU A 107 -1.61 -1.92 4.99
C LEU A 107 -1.37 -1.31 3.62
N VAL A 108 -0.21 -1.60 3.02
CA VAL A 108 0.06 -1.26 1.63
C VAL A 108 0.15 -2.53 0.81
N ILE A 109 -0.58 -2.57 -0.29
CA ILE A 109 -0.51 -3.61 -1.31
C ILE A 109 0.02 -2.95 -2.57
N SER A 110 1.12 -3.44 -3.10
CA SER A 110 1.63 -2.92 -4.36
C SER A 110 1.82 -4.06 -5.34
N HIS A 111 1.70 -3.74 -6.63
CA HIS A 111 2.44 -4.53 -7.60
C HIS A 111 3.95 -4.44 -7.29
N ALA A 112 4.77 -5.33 -7.81
CA ALA A 112 6.23 -5.32 -7.59
C ALA A 112 6.96 -4.10 -8.23
N GLY A 113 6.33 -2.92 -8.26
CA GLY A 113 6.96 -1.67 -8.63
C GLY A 113 8.01 -1.27 -7.60
N SER A 114 9.24 -1.25 -8.05
CA SER A 114 10.45 -0.67 -7.45
C SER A 114 10.22 0.62 -6.67
N GLY A 115 9.58 1.63 -7.28
CA GLY A 115 9.30 2.92 -6.65
C GLY A 115 8.44 2.79 -5.39
N THR A 116 7.32 2.07 -5.49
CA THR A 116 6.43 1.83 -4.34
C THR A 116 7.10 0.97 -3.28
N ILE A 117 7.83 -0.08 -3.67
CA ILE A 117 8.56 -0.92 -2.73
C ILE A 117 9.51 -0.03 -1.92
N LEU A 118 10.23 0.89 -2.55
CA LEU A 118 11.15 1.79 -1.84
C LEU A 118 10.44 2.79 -0.93
N ASP A 119 9.36 3.40 -1.39
CA ASP A 119 8.60 4.36 -0.60
C ASP A 119 7.99 3.70 0.63
N VAL A 120 7.47 2.48 0.48
CA VAL A 120 6.90 1.73 1.59
C VAL A 120 8.00 1.16 2.47
N LEU A 121 9.13 0.68 1.97
CA LEU A 121 10.24 0.19 2.79
C LEU A 121 10.87 1.28 3.67
N ARG A 122 10.79 2.56 3.27
CA ARG A 122 11.17 3.72 4.10
C ARG A 122 10.25 3.89 5.30
N LEU A 123 8.99 3.50 5.14
CA LEU A 123 7.99 3.55 6.19
C LEU A 123 7.99 2.18 6.87
N PRO A 124 8.02 2.07 8.20
CA PRO A 124 7.94 0.78 8.88
C PRO A 124 6.50 0.21 8.81
N ARG A 125 5.99 0.00 7.59
CA ARG A 125 4.61 -0.37 7.28
C ARG A 125 4.56 -1.74 6.62
N PRO A 126 3.50 -2.50 6.87
CA PRO A 126 3.36 -3.80 6.25
C PRO A 126 3.06 -3.66 4.76
N LEU A 127 3.90 -4.31 3.95
CA LEU A 127 3.83 -4.31 2.49
C LEU A 127 3.52 -5.72 1.98
N ILE A 128 2.46 -5.84 1.18
CA ILE A 128 2.20 -7.03 0.36
C ILE A 128 2.58 -6.70 -1.08
N VAL A 129 3.46 -7.50 -1.65
CA VAL A 129 3.87 -7.35 -3.05
C VAL A 129 3.20 -8.42 -3.88
N VAL A 130 2.50 -8.00 -4.94
CA VAL A 130 1.91 -8.87 -5.94
C VAL A 130 2.64 -8.71 -7.27
N PRO A 131 3.66 -9.54 -7.57
CA PRO A 131 4.34 -9.50 -8.85
C PRO A 131 3.38 -9.86 -9.98
N ASN A 132 3.58 -9.25 -11.14
CA ASN A 132 2.78 -9.57 -12.32
C ASN A 132 3.49 -10.67 -13.13
N PRO A 133 2.94 -11.90 -13.20
CA PRO A 133 3.55 -13.01 -13.95
C PRO A 133 3.46 -12.82 -15.48
N THR A 134 2.74 -11.79 -15.95
CA THR A 134 2.51 -11.52 -17.37
C THR A 134 3.58 -10.59 -17.98
N LEU A 135 4.33 -9.87 -17.14
CA LEU A 135 5.51 -9.13 -17.58
C LEU A 135 6.63 -10.15 -17.80
N LEU A 136 7.34 -10.02 -18.92
CA LEU A 136 8.27 -11.01 -19.49
C LEU A 136 9.44 -11.40 -18.57
N ASP A 137 9.65 -10.64 -17.49
CA ASP A 137 10.78 -10.77 -16.60
C ASP A 137 10.31 -11.15 -15.18
N ASN A 138 10.64 -12.38 -14.78
CA ASN A 138 10.38 -12.91 -13.43
C ASN A 138 11.14 -12.17 -12.32
N HIS A 139 11.96 -11.18 -12.67
CA HIS A 139 12.72 -10.35 -11.74
C HIS A 139 11.83 -9.69 -10.67
N GLN A 140 10.58 -9.37 -11.02
CA GLN A 140 9.58 -8.90 -10.06
C GLN A 140 9.30 -9.90 -8.93
N GLN A 141 9.15 -11.17 -9.31
CA GLN A 141 8.92 -12.26 -8.37
C GLN A 141 10.18 -12.53 -7.56
N GLU A 142 11.35 -12.56 -8.19
CA GLU A 142 12.64 -12.76 -7.52
C GLU A 142 12.90 -11.67 -6.46
N LEU A 143 12.62 -10.41 -6.77
CA LEU A 143 12.77 -9.31 -5.82
C LEU A 143 11.79 -9.46 -4.64
N ALA A 144 10.52 -9.77 -4.93
CA ALA A 144 9.50 -9.97 -3.90
C ALA A 144 9.84 -11.15 -2.98
N ASP A 145 10.36 -12.25 -3.54
CA ASP A 145 10.83 -13.41 -2.78
C ASP A 145 12.08 -13.09 -1.95
N ALA A 146 13.06 -12.38 -2.52
CA ALA A 146 14.27 -11.98 -1.80
C ALA A 146 13.95 -11.08 -0.60
N LEU A 147 13.13 -10.04 -0.80
CA LEU A 147 12.69 -9.14 0.28
C LEU A 147 11.74 -9.84 1.26
N GLY A 148 10.95 -10.81 0.80
CA GLY A 148 10.12 -11.67 1.62
C GLY A 148 10.93 -12.58 2.54
N LEU A 149 12.01 -13.17 2.03
CA LEU A 149 12.96 -13.99 2.79
C LEU A 149 13.72 -13.19 3.84
N LEU A 150 14.07 -11.94 3.51
CA LEU A 150 14.66 -10.99 4.47
C LEU A 150 13.65 -10.52 5.53
N GLY A 151 12.36 -10.79 5.34
CA GLY A 151 11.29 -10.38 6.26
C GLY A 151 10.95 -8.90 6.16
N HIS A 152 11.21 -8.25 5.03
CA HIS A 152 10.88 -6.84 4.80
C HIS A 152 9.46 -6.65 4.24
N LEU A 153 8.96 -7.63 3.48
CA LEU A 153 7.62 -7.59 2.89
C LEU A 153 7.00 -8.99 2.80
N ARG A 154 5.75 -9.08 2.34
CA ARG A 154 5.06 -10.35 2.10
C ARG A 154 4.78 -10.53 0.60
N PRO A 155 5.43 -11.47 -0.09
CA PRO A 155 5.05 -11.80 -1.46
C PRO A 155 3.69 -12.51 -1.45
N SER A 156 2.84 -12.19 -2.44
CA SER A 156 1.53 -12.80 -2.65
C SER A 156 1.21 -12.83 -4.14
N THR A 157 0.33 -13.73 -4.55
CA THR A 157 -0.24 -13.71 -5.91
C THR A 157 -1.61 -13.04 -5.91
N VAL A 158 -2.14 -12.71 -7.10
CA VAL A 158 -3.49 -12.14 -7.28
C VAL A 158 -4.55 -13.07 -6.68
N SER A 159 -4.38 -14.39 -6.83
CA SER A 159 -5.31 -15.40 -6.32
C SER A 159 -5.18 -15.65 -4.81
N GLU A 160 -3.97 -15.54 -4.26
CA GLU A 160 -3.71 -15.77 -2.84
C GLU A 160 -3.78 -14.49 -1.99
N LEU A 161 -4.01 -13.33 -2.62
CA LEU A 161 -4.16 -12.04 -1.96
C LEU A 161 -5.10 -12.05 -0.74
N PRO A 162 -6.30 -12.65 -0.78
CA PRO A 162 -7.17 -12.71 0.40
C PRO A 162 -6.50 -13.48 1.55
N GLN A 163 -5.85 -14.62 1.27
CA GLN A 163 -5.14 -15.39 2.28
C GLN A 163 -3.91 -14.65 2.81
N ALA A 164 -3.20 -13.91 1.94
CA ALA A 164 -2.07 -13.09 2.37
C ALA A 164 -2.52 -12.00 3.33
N ILE A 165 -3.63 -11.32 3.05
CA ILE A 165 -4.23 -10.33 3.96
C ILE A 165 -4.63 -10.99 5.29
N GLU A 166 -5.25 -12.17 5.25
CA GLU A 166 -5.67 -12.91 6.45
C GLU A 166 -4.50 -13.49 7.27
N THR A 167 -3.37 -13.76 6.65
CA THR A 167 -2.18 -14.36 7.32
C THR A 167 -1.12 -13.32 7.67
N LEU A 168 -1.21 -12.11 7.15
CA LEU A 168 -0.25 -11.03 7.39
C LEU A 168 -0.13 -10.74 8.89
N ARG A 169 1.03 -11.01 9.49
CA ARG A 169 1.31 -10.63 10.88
C ARG A 169 2.26 -9.46 10.90
N ASP A 170 1.75 -8.29 11.27
CA ASP A 170 2.49 -7.02 11.35
C ASP A 170 3.75 -7.13 12.22
N SER A 171 3.75 -8.01 13.22
CA SER A 171 4.83 -8.17 14.20
C SER A 171 6.13 -8.78 13.67
N LYS A 172 6.21 -9.13 12.37
CA LYS A 172 7.39 -9.81 11.79
C LYS A 172 8.17 -9.00 10.76
N LEU A 173 7.68 -7.82 10.37
CA LEU A 173 8.32 -7.08 9.29
C LEU A 173 9.45 -6.21 9.84
N VAL A 174 10.65 -6.43 9.30
CA VAL A 174 11.85 -5.68 9.68
C VAL A 174 11.89 -4.41 8.83
N PRO A 175 12.04 -3.22 9.42
CA PRO A 175 12.17 -1.99 8.63
C PRO A 175 13.48 -2.01 7.84
N PHE A 176 13.44 -1.48 6.61
CA PHE A 176 14.62 -1.38 5.77
C PHE A 176 15.51 -0.22 6.26
N PRO A 177 16.84 -0.35 6.26
CA PRO A 177 17.74 0.72 6.67
C PRO A 177 17.62 1.95 5.75
N PRO A 178 17.83 3.17 6.28
CA PRO A 178 17.72 4.40 5.49
C PRO A 178 18.83 4.43 4.43
N PHE A 179 18.48 4.27 3.16
CA PHE A 179 19.39 4.35 2.03
C PHE A 179 19.01 5.50 1.09
N ASN A 180 19.96 6.02 0.32
CA ASN A 180 19.72 7.07 -0.69
C ASN A 180 18.87 6.49 -1.83
N GLY A 181 17.57 6.80 -1.83
CA GLY A 181 16.57 6.09 -2.64
C GLY A 181 16.61 6.38 -4.12
N SER A 182 17.15 7.52 -4.54
CA SER A 182 17.14 7.93 -5.95
C SER A 182 17.98 6.99 -6.81
N ARG A 183 19.23 6.72 -6.41
CA ARG A 183 20.10 5.80 -7.16
C ARG A 183 19.68 4.34 -7.07
N PHE A 184 19.15 3.94 -5.92
CA PHE A 184 18.64 2.59 -5.77
C PHE A 184 17.38 2.38 -6.60
N ARG A 185 16.51 3.40 -6.71
CA ARG A 185 15.34 3.36 -7.58
C ARG A 185 15.73 3.23 -9.04
N GLU A 186 16.67 4.03 -9.53
CA GLU A 186 17.16 3.92 -10.92
C GLU A 186 17.73 2.52 -11.20
N LEU A 187 18.55 1.98 -10.30
CA LEU A 187 19.13 0.65 -10.44
C LEU A 187 18.08 -0.46 -10.35
N LEU A 188 17.08 -0.29 -9.47
CA LEU A 188 15.97 -1.23 -9.33
C LEU A 188 15.04 -1.16 -10.54
N ASP A 189 14.80 0.02 -11.10
CA ASP A 189 14.02 0.22 -12.32
C ASP A 189 14.73 -0.45 -13.51
N GLU A 190 16.04 -0.26 -13.64
CA GLU A 190 16.87 -0.90 -14.68
C GLU A 190 16.83 -2.44 -14.56
N GLU A 191 17.03 -3.00 -13.36
CA GLU A 191 16.95 -4.44 -13.09
C GLU A 191 15.53 -5.00 -13.30
N MET A 192 14.49 -4.19 -13.09
CA MET A 192 13.09 -4.58 -13.26
C MET A 192 12.57 -4.34 -14.68
N GLY A 193 13.47 -3.99 -15.62
CA GLY A 193 13.13 -3.76 -17.03
C GLY A 193 12.35 -2.46 -17.30
N TYR A 194 12.28 -1.57 -16.31
CA TYR A 194 11.67 -0.25 -16.43
C TYR A 194 12.69 0.72 -17.02
N VAL A 195 12.87 0.66 -18.34
CA VAL A 195 13.48 1.77 -19.09
C VAL A 195 12.46 2.91 -19.11
N ASP A 196 12.69 3.91 -18.25
CA ASP A 196 12.00 5.19 -18.31
C ASP A 196 12.12 5.72 -19.74
N SER A 197 11.05 5.55 -20.51
CA SER A 197 10.94 6.06 -21.86
C SER A 197 10.37 7.47 -21.76
N ASP A 198 11.10 8.38 -21.12
CA ASP A 198 10.83 9.82 -21.22
C ASP A 198 11.70 10.38 -22.35
N GLY A 199 11.03 10.74 -23.44
CA GLY A 199 11.55 11.51 -24.57
C GLY A 199 10.59 12.63 -24.90
#